data_AF-A0A6A5HBZ6-F1
#
_entry.id   AF-A0A6A5HBZ6-F1
#
_cell.length_a   1.000
_cell.length_b   1.000
_cell.length_c   1.000
_cell.angle_alpha   90.00
_cell.angle_beta   90.00
_cell.angle_gamma   90.00
#
_symmetry.space_group_name_H-M   'P 1'
#
loop_
_entity.id
_entity.type
_entity.pdbx_description
1 polymer ?
#
loop_
_entity_poly.entity_id
_entity_poly.type
_entity_poly.pdbx_seq_one_letter_code
_entity_poly.pdbx_strand_id
1 'polypeptide(L)'
;MPVIPVRYESLKAILPYMDPNIRFQISLRMPSISSLESRIPLKIENLTFSKLYTEVNKASYKVRVYRDNGGNEISSDVLRMNNDGKSYNDIDQYGVIIHPGLNNVLPGDIDLRTAVQQRVPSNTEESERILVLQLRILKMLLAERLNQEYIEDDETRNAGVGGPVNAFNETYRRHMLNQSVETIQSRMQSFRDQLSAITNRRNNQNLPYTASIQFTRRSPKGITIQRVAYKKYLYEAKKAVHTKLFGNRGSNILVKNLQIGFGIPILRFPAGTILKIENLEIALWKSLTFEGIKNEETVKQCLDTLRQRQEVQGSSEKQVQLRINASLMLNVSYEMIEQPGRLLRDDQSKWWLILKVVRGRSD
;
A
#
# COMPACT_ATOMS: atom_id res chain seq x y z
N MET A 1 -24.00 10.26 -41.11
CA MET A 1 -23.34 8.97 -41.38
C MET A 1 -23.73 7.99 -40.30
N PRO A 2 -24.24 6.78 -40.64
CA PRO A 2 -24.50 5.77 -39.63
C PRO A 2 -23.16 5.29 -39.08
N VAL A 3 -22.97 5.36 -37.77
CA VAL A 3 -21.79 4.83 -37.10
C VAL A 3 -21.85 3.31 -37.20
N ILE A 4 -21.13 2.74 -38.17
CA ILE A 4 -21.00 1.29 -38.30
C ILE A 4 -20.16 0.83 -37.09
N PRO A 5 -20.74 0.06 -36.15
CA PRO A 5 -19.97 -0.47 -35.04
C PRO A 5 -18.87 -1.36 -35.59
N VAL A 6 -17.66 -1.24 -35.04
CA VAL A 6 -16.53 -2.12 -35.40
C VAL A 6 -16.99 -3.57 -35.30
N ARG A 7 -16.94 -4.32 -36.41
CA ARG A 7 -17.38 -5.72 -36.46
C ARG A 7 -16.52 -6.57 -35.51
N TYR A 8 -17.14 -7.60 -34.93
CA TYR A 8 -16.57 -8.52 -33.93
C TYR A 8 -15.17 -9.03 -34.30
N GLU A 9 -14.97 -9.42 -35.57
CA GLU A 9 -13.69 -9.96 -36.06
C GLU A 9 -12.55 -8.93 -36.02
N SER A 10 -12.84 -7.66 -36.30
CA SER A 10 -11.82 -6.60 -36.25
C SER A 10 -11.35 -6.35 -34.82
N LEU A 11 -12.25 -6.39 -33.83
CA LEU A 11 -11.87 -6.26 -32.43
C LEU A 11 -11.00 -7.43 -31.95
N LYS A 12 -11.30 -8.65 -32.40
CA LYS A 12 -10.52 -9.85 -32.08
C LYS A 12 -9.07 -9.76 -32.58
N ALA A 13 -8.86 -9.11 -33.72
CA ALA A 13 -7.52 -8.87 -34.27
C ALA A 13 -6.76 -7.76 -33.52
N ILE A 14 -7.43 -6.71 -33.05
CA ILE A 14 -6.78 -5.53 -32.48
C ILE A 14 -6.54 -5.66 -30.97
N LEU A 15 -7.50 -6.20 -30.21
CA LEU A 15 -7.45 -6.29 -28.75
C LEU A 15 -6.18 -6.99 -28.18
N PRO A 16 -5.60 -8.03 -28.82
CA PRO A 16 -4.36 -8.65 -28.35
C PRO A 16 -3.15 -7.71 -28.31
N TYR A 17 -3.15 -6.65 -29.12
CA TYR A 17 -2.04 -5.69 -29.25
C TYR A 17 -2.31 -4.36 -28.53
N MET A 18 -3.50 -4.18 -27.96
CA MET A 18 -3.84 -2.97 -27.21
C MET A 18 -3.26 -2.99 -25.79
N ASP A 19 -2.86 -1.81 -25.31
CA ASP A 19 -2.46 -1.63 -23.91
C ASP A 19 -3.59 -2.11 -22.95
N PRO A 20 -3.26 -2.93 -21.93
CA PRO A 20 -4.23 -3.40 -20.93
C PRO A 20 -5.13 -2.32 -20.36
N ASN A 21 -4.60 -1.12 -20.10
CA ASN A 21 -5.38 -0.04 -19.49
C ASN A 21 -6.39 0.57 -20.46
N ILE A 22 -6.14 0.51 -21.77
CA ILE A 22 -7.13 0.87 -22.80
C ILE A 22 -8.23 -0.19 -22.83
N ARG A 23 -7.87 -1.47 -22.79
CA ARG A 23 -8.83 -2.58 -22.76
C ARG A 23 -9.75 -2.52 -21.55
N PHE A 24 -9.23 -2.16 -20.36
CA PHE A 24 -10.06 -1.96 -19.18
C PHE A 24 -11.08 -0.83 -19.37
N GLN A 25 -10.71 0.26 -20.05
CA GLN A 25 -11.66 1.35 -20.34
C GLN A 25 -12.71 0.93 -21.37
N ILE A 26 -12.32 0.15 -22.38
CA ILE A 26 -13.25 -0.44 -23.35
C ILE A 26 -14.30 -1.28 -22.63
N SER A 27 -13.88 -2.24 -21.80
CA SER A 27 -14.81 -3.12 -21.07
C SER A 27 -15.69 -2.36 -20.07
N LEU A 28 -15.19 -1.27 -19.49
CA LEU A 28 -15.98 -0.43 -18.57
C LEU A 28 -17.04 0.40 -19.32
N ARG A 29 -16.70 0.96 -20.49
CA ARG A 29 -17.56 1.89 -21.23
C ARG A 29 -18.46 1.22 -22.26
N MET A 30 -18.12 0.01 -22.70
CA MET A 30 -18.83 -0.74 -23.73
C MET A 30 -19.17 -2.15 -23.23
N PRO A 31 -20.25 -2.31 -22.44
CA PRO A 31 -20.64 -3.60 -21.87
C PRO A 31 -20.86 -4.69 -22.92
N SER A 32 -21.34 -4.33 -24.13
CA SER A 32 -21.55 -5.24 -25.26
C SER A 32 -20.26 -5.91 -25.77
N ILE A 33 -19.09 -5.31 -25.52
CA ILE A 33 -17.77 -5.82 -25.95
C ILE A 33 -17.02 -6.46 -24.77
N SER A 34 -17.43 -6.22 -23.52
CA SER A 34 -16.71 -6.67 -22.33
C SER A 34 -16.51 -8.19 -22.27
N SER A 35 -17.47 -8.98 -22.73
CA SER A 35 -17.38 -10.45 -22.73
C SER A 35 -16.40 -10.97 -23.78
N LEU A 36 -16.33 -10.34 -24.95
CA LEU A 36 -15.33 -10.64 -25.97
C LEU A 36 -13.93 -10.27 -25.47
N GLU A 37 -13.81 -9.05 -24.93
CA GLU A 37 -12.54 -8.53 -24.43
C GLU A 37 -11.99 -9.41 -23.31
N SER A 38 -12.82 -9.92 -22.40
CA SER A 38 -12.38 -10.76 -21.29
C SER A 38 -11.95 -12.17 -21.73
N ARG A 39 -12.47 -12.68 -22.86
CA ARG A 39 -12.04 -13.97 -23.45
C ARG A 39 -10.66 -13.90 -24.10
N ILE A 40 -10.26 -12.73 -24.58
CA ILE A 40 -8.97 -12.55 -25.26
C ILE A 40 -7.85 -12.44 -24.21
N PRO A 41 -6.73 -13.17 -24.37
CA PRO A 41 -5.57 -13.04 -23.49
C PRO A 41 -5.14 -11.61 -23.24
N LEU A 42 -5.04 -11.24 -21.97
CA LEU A 42 -4.55 -9.96 -21.49
C LEU A 42 -3.06 -10.12 -21.17
N LYS A 43 -2.22 -9.46 -21.97
CA LYS A 43 -0.76 -9.44 -21.78
C LYS A 43 -0.37 -8.18 -20.99
N ILE A 44 0.17 -8.36 -19.80
CA ILE A 44 0.64 -7.28 -18.92
C ILE A 44 2.16 -7.38 -18.83
N GLU A 45 2.85 -6.28 -19.10
CA GLU A 45 4.32 -6.21 -18.99
C GLU A 45 4.71 -6.12 -17.51
N ASN A 46 4.14 -5.15 -16.78
CA ASN A 46 4.43 -4.94 -15.36
C ASN A 46 3.13 -4.87 -14.55
N LEU A 47 3.02 -5.68 -13.51
CA LEU A 47 1.90 -5.69 -12.57
C LEU A 47 2.45 -5.54 -11.16
N THR A 48 2.16 -4.43 -10.50
CA THR A 48 2.63 -4.19 -9.13
C THR A 48 1.45 -4.09 -8.17
N PHE A 49 1.46 -4.89 -7.12
CA PHE A 49 0.56 -4.73 -5.99
C PHE A 49 1.31 -4.05 -4.85
N SER A 50 0.77 -2.95 -4.35
CA SER A 50 1.24 -2.26 -3.14
C SER A 50 0.09 -2.18 -2.13
N LYS A 51 0.42 -1.90 -0.86
CA LYS A 51 -0.59 -1.49 0.13
C LYS A 51 -1.39 -0.29 -0.40
N LEU A 52 -0.71 0.64 -1.08
CA LEU A 52 -1.22 1.95 -1.45
C LEU A 52 -1.92 2.00 -2.81
N TYR A 53 -1.48 1.17 -3.75
CA TYR A 53 -1.96 1.18 -5.12
C TYR A 53 -1.81 -0.19 -5.77
N THR A 54 -2.46 -0.35 -6.91
CA THR A 54 -2.17 -1.41 -7.87
C THR A 54 -1.76 -0.74 -9.17
N GLU A 55 -0.67 -1.17 -9.77
CA GLU A 55 -0.16 -0.61 -11.02
C GLU A 55 -0.18 -1.65 -12.13
N VAL A 56 -0.71 -1.27 -13.29
CA VAL A 56 -0.71 -2.08 -14.50
C VAL A 56 0.01 -1.30 -15.60
N ASN A 57 1.16 -1.81 -16.02
CA ASN A 57 2.14 -1.13 -16.88
C ASN A 57 2.53 0.24 -16.31
N LYS A 58 1.99 1.34 -16.87
CA LYS A 58 2.28 2.73 -16.46
C LYS A 58 1.09 3.41 -15.79
N ALA A 59 0.02 2.67 -15.47
CA ALA A 59 -1.18 3.23 -14.87
C ALA A 59 -1.39 2.71 -13.45
N SER A 60 -1.45 3.63 -12.48
CA SER A 60 -1.70 3.31 -11.07
C SER A 60 -3.16 3.55 -10.69
N TYR A 61 -3.70 2.61 -9.93
CA TYR A 61 -5.06 2.54 -9.42
C TYR A 61 -5.03 2.66 -7.90
N LYS A 62 -5.66 3.70 -7.36
CA LYS A 62 -5.68 4.02 -5.93
C LYS A 62 -7.11 4.10 -5.43
N VAL A 63 -7.36 3.57 -4.24
CA VAL A 63 -8.63 3.63 -3.52
C VAL A 63 -8.34 4.16 -2.11
N ARG A 64 -9.05 5.20 -1.69
CA ARG A 64 -8.84 5.85 -0.39
C ARG A 64 -10.12 6.50 0.14
N VAL A 65 -10.13 6.86 1.42
CA VAL A 65 -11.15 7.77 1.95
C VAL A 65 -10.77 9.21 1.58
N TYR A 66 -11.74 9.95 1.07
CA TYR A 66 -11.69 11.40 0.86
C TYR A 66 -12.64 12.05 1.85
N ARG A 67 -12.15 13.10 2.52
CA ARG A 67 -12.88 13.85 3.53
C ARG A 67 -13.17 15.23 2.95
N ASP A 68 -14.45 15.57 2.89
CA ASP A 68 -14.97 16.84 2.40
C ASP A 68 -15.56 17.65 3.55
N ASN A 69 -14.97 18.81 3.82
CA ASN A 69 -15.37 19.70 4.91
C ASN A 69 -16.42 20.74 4.47
N GLY A 70 -17.06 20.57 3.30
CA GLY A 70 -18.22 21.36 2.90
C GLY A 70 -17.95 22.84 2.63
N GLY A 71 -16.71 23.20 2.26
CA GLY A 71 -16.31 24.58 1.96
C GLY A 71 -15.72 25.37 3.13
N ASN A 72 -15.70 24.80 4.35
CA ASN A 72 -14.91 25.35 5.45
C ASN A 72 -13.41 25.23 5.16
N GLU A 73 -12.60 26.09 5.80
CA GLU A 73 -11.15 26.09 5.65
C GLU A 73 -10.60 24.67 5.84
N ILE A 74 -10.14 24.08 4.72
CA ILE A 74 -9.63 22.72 4.73
C ILE A 74 -8.27 22.81 5.41
N SER A 75 -8.16 22.24 6.60
CA SER A 75 -6.86 22.08 7.28
C SER A 75 -5.83 21.57 6.28
N SER A 76 -4.64 22.17 6.27
CA SER A 76 -3.55 21.85 5.33
C SER A 76 -3.27 20.34 5.30
N ASP A 77 -3.52 19.65 6.40
CA ASP A 77 -3.45 18.19 6.49
C ASP A 77 -4.58 17.44 5.85
N VAL A 78 -5.83 17.89 5.94
CA VAL A 78 -6.91 17.27 5.19
C VAL A 78 -6.65 17.47 3.69
N LEU A 79 -6.13 18.64 3.30
CA LEU A 79 -5.69 18.92 1.94
C LEU A 79 -4.53 18.00 1.52
N ARG A 80 -3.51 17.80 2.37
CA ARG A 80 -2.39 16.88 2.13
C ARG A 80 -2.79 15.41 2.22
N MET A 81 -3.69 15.01 3.10
CA MET A 81 -4.25 13.65 3.13
C MET A 81 -5.05 13.40 1.84
N ASN A 82 -5.69 14.44 1.32
CA ASN A 82 -6.35 14.44 0.02
C ASN A 82 -5.35 14.50 -1.17
N ASN A 83 -4.20 15.15 -1.04
CA ASN A 83 -3.28 15.39 -2.16
C ASN A 83 -2.03 14.48 -2.15
N ASP A 84 -1.38 14.32 -1.01
CA ASP A 84 -0.16 13.52 -0.76
C ASP A 84 -0.46 12.02 -0.62
N GLY A 85 -1.73 11.62 -0.53
CA GLY A 85 -2.14 10.23 -0.52
C GLY A 85 -1.53 9.44 0.63
N LYS A 86 -1.68 9.90 1.88
CA LYS A 86 -1.16 9.18 3.06
C LYS A 86 -2.23 8.42 3.87
N SER A 87 -3.52 8.69 3.67
CA SER A 87 -4.61 7.99 4.38
C SER A 87 -5.20 6.84 3.55
N TYR A 88 -4.83 5.61 3.90
CA TYR A 88 -5.27 4.36 3.27
C TYR A 88 -6.13 3.51 4.19
N ASN A 89 -6.58 4.10 5.29
CA ASN A 89 -7.31 3.39 6.30
C ASN A 89 -8.78 3.77 6.22
N ASP A 90 -9.61 2.80 6.54
CA ASP A 90 -11.02 3.04 6.81
C ASP A 90 -11.17 3.89 8.09
N ILE A 91 -12.30 4.57 8.21
CA ILE A 91 -12.67 5.34 9.40
C ILE A 91 -14.05 4.91 9.91
N ASP A 92 -14.27 5.00 11.21
CA ASP A 92 -15.61 4.85 11.78
C ASP A 92 -16.41 6.18 11.72
N GLN A 93 -17.64 6.15 12.23
CA GLN A 93 -18.56 7.30 12.26
C GLN A 93 -18.09 8.48 13.11
N TYR A 94 -17.01 8.30 13.89
CA TYR A 94 -16.40 9.33 14.72
C TYR A 94 -15.08 9.86 14.11
N GLY A 95 -14.57 9.20 13.07
CA GLY A 95 -13.33 9.53 12.38
C GLY A 95 -12.12 8.72 12.83
N VAL A 96 -12.31 7.77 13.73
CA VAL A 96 -11.24 6.91 14.25
C VAL A 96 -10.83 5.92 13.17
N ILE A 97 -9.52 5.75 12.99
CA ILE A 97 -8.96 4.81 12.04
C ILE A 97 -9.36 3.37 12.42
N ILE A 98 -9.88 2.63 11.44
CA ILE A 98 -10.25 1.22 11.58
C ILE A 98 -9.62 0.37 10.46
N HIS A 99 -9.49 -0.92 10.73
CA HIS A 99 -8.91 -1.91 9.81
C HIS A 99 -9.84 -3.11 9.61
N PRO A 100 -11.06 -2.91 9.09
CA PRO A 100 -12.06 -3.98 8.97
C PRO A 100 -11.58 -5.10 8.03
N GLY A 101 -10.74 -4.79 7.04
CA GLY A 101 -10.19 -5.77 6.10
C GLY A 101 -8.97 -6.55 6.62
N LEU A 102 -8.47 -6.31 7.84
CA LEU A 102 -7.18 -6.85 8.28
C LEU A 102 -7.14 -8.38 8.30
N ASN A 103 -8.25 -8.99 8.73
CA ASN A 103 -8.37 -10.44 8.87
C ASN A 103 -9.47 -11.07 8.02
N ASN A 104 -10.18 -10.26 7.24
CA ASN A 104 -11.31 -10.72 6.44
C ASN A 104 -10.79 -11.22 5.09
N VAL A 105 -10.80 -12.53 4.86
CA VAL A 105 -10.45 -13.17 3.58
C VAL A 105 -11.74 -13.42 2.81
N LEU A 106 -11.84 -12.90 1.58
CA LEU A 106 -13.00 -13.08 0.71
C LEU A 106 -12.70 -14.12 -0.38
N PRO A 107 -13.71 -14.79 -0.99
CA PRO A 107 -13.48 -15.78 -2.04
C PRO A 107 -12.60 -15.26 -3.19
N GLY A 108 -11.54 -15.99 -3.52
CA GLY A 108 -10.54 -15.60 -4.52
C GLY A 108 -9.40 -14.74 -4.00
N ASP A 109 -9.43 -14.27 -2.76
CA ASP A 109 -8.29 -13.58 -2.16
C ASP A 109 -7.11 -14.54 -1.92
N ILE A 110 -5.89 -14.01 -1.97
CA ILE A 110 -4.68 -14.72 -1.56
C ILE A 110 -4.29 -14.17 -0.19
N ASP A 111 -4.32 -15.04 0.81
CA ASP A 111 -3.90 -14.72 2.16
C ASP A 111 -2.37 -14.80 2.27
N LEU A 112 -1.72 -13.67 2.54
CA LEU A 112 -0.27 -13.57 2.70
C LEU A 112 0.12 -13.42 4.18
N ARG A 113 -0.83 -13.55 5.11
CA ARG A 113 -0.56 -13.46 6.54
C ARG A 113 0.11 -14.74 7.05
N THR A 114 1.02 -14.60 8.01
CA THR A 114 1.59 -15.72 8.78
C THR A 114 0.85 -15.99 10.08
N ALA A 115 0.17 -14.98 10.62
CA ALA A 115 -0.69 -15.10 11.78
C ALA A 115 -1.87 -14.13 11.65
N VAL A 116 -2.95 -14.43 12.37
CA VAL A 116 -4.07 -13.50 12.55
C VAL A 116 -3.51 -12.23 13.19
N GLN A 117 -3.71 -11.09 12.53
CA GLN A 117 -3.19 -9.84 13.06
C GLN A 117 -4.07 -9.38 14.22
N GLN A 118 -3.45 -9.16 15.38
CA GLN A 118 -4.15 -8.56 16.51
C GLN A 118 -4.64 -7.16 16.11
N ARG A 119 -5.93 -6.92 16.26
CA ARG A 119 -6.48 -5.57 16.15
C ARG A 119 -5.99 -4.80 17.38
N VAL A 120 -4.93 -4.00 17.23
CA VAL A 120 -4.62 -2.98 18.24
C VAL A 120 -5.65 -1.87 18.06
N PRO A 121 -6.58 -1.68 19.01
CA PRO A 121 -7.57 -0.61 18.89
C PRO A 121 -6.83 0.72 18.92
N SER A 122 -7.05 1.57 17.91
CA SER A 122 -6.41 2.91 17.82
C SER A 122 -6.91 3.89 18.90
N ASN A 123 -7.73 3.43 19.84
CA ASN A 123 -8.47 4.23 20.82
C ASN A 123 -8.32 3.72 22.27
N THR A 124 -7.24 2.99 22.58
CA THR A 124 -6.89 2.72 23.98
C THR A 124 -6.42 4.01 24.66
N GLU A 125 -6.65 4.18 25.96
CA GLU A 125 -6.09 5.31 26.73
C GLU A 125 -4.57 5.43 26.52
N GLU A 126 -3.89 4.29 26.40
CA GLU A 126 -2.46 4.23 26.08
C GLU A 126 -2.14 4.83 24.70
N SER A 127 -2.93 4.53 23.67
CA SER A 127 -2.73 5.09 22.33
C SER A 127 -2.92 6.60 22.31
N GLU A 128 -3.90 7.10 23.08
CA GLU A 128 -4.12 8.54 23.22
C GLU A 128 -2.97 9.22 23.97
N ARG A 129 -2.51 8.64 25.09
CA ARG A 129 -1.34 9.13 25.82
C ARG A 129 -0.12 9.20 24.92
N ILE A 130 0.13 8.17 24.11
CA ILE A 130 1.22 8.16 23.12
C ILE A 130 1.05 9.29 22.09
N LEU A 131 -0.16 9.52 21.57
CA LEU A 131 -0.42 10.60 20.61
C LEU A 131 -0.16 11.98 21.24
N VAL A 132 -0.61 12.22 22.47
CA VAL A 132 -0.36 13.49 23.19
C VAL A 132 1.13 13.70 23.44
N LEU A 133 1.86 12.66 23.86
CA LEU A 133 3.32 12.71 24.04
C LEU A 133 4.05 13.02 22.73
N GLN A 134 3.69 12.34 21.64
CA GLN A 134 4.29 12.59 20.33
C GLN A 134 3.95 14.00 19.79
N LEU A 135 2.76 14.51 20.07
CA LEU A 135 2.37 15.88 19.75
C LEU A 135 3.22 16.90 20.52
N ARG A 136 3.44 16.68 21.82
CA ARG A 136 4.34 17.49 22.66
C ARG A 136 5.75 17.57 22.07
N ILE A 137 6.33 16.42 21.70
CA ILE A 137 7.66 16.35 21.08
C ILE A 137 7.73 17.19 19.81
N LEU A 138 6.72 17.11 18.94
CA LEU A 138 6.69 17.91 17.71
C LEU A 138 6.59 19.41 17.98
N LYS A 139 5.83 19.83 19.00
CA LYS A 139 5.77 21.24 19.40
C LYS A 139 7.12 21.75 19.89
N MET A 140 7.81 20.96 20.71
CA MET A 140 9.17 21.30 21.18
C MET A 140 10.14 21.42 20.00
N LEU A 141 10.14 20.45 19.08
CA LEU A 141 10.98 20.48 17.89
C LEU A 141 10.66 21.65 16.96
N LEU A 142 9.37 22.01 16.83
CA LEU A 142 8.95 23.16 16.03
C LEU A 142 9.45 24.47 16.64
N ALA A 143 9.31 24.64 17.96
CA ALA A 143 9.81 25.81 18.67
C ALA A 143 11.33 25.94 18.54
N GLU A 144 12.07 24.84 18.72
CA GLU A 144 13.53 24.77 18.51
C GLU A 144 13.91 25.19 17.07
N ARG A 145 13.20 24.69 16.06
CA ARG A 145 13.43 25.04 14.65
C ARG A 145 13.13 26.49 14.29
N LEU A 146 12.20 27.11 15.00
CA LEU A 146 11.81 28.51 14.81
C LEU A 146 12.60 29.46 15.72
N ASN A 147 13.56 28.97 16.49
CA ASN A 147 14.29 29.73 17.53
C ASN A 147 13.34 30.43 18.51
N GLN A 148 12.28 29.73 18.91
CA GLN A 148 11.28 30.20 19.86
C GLN A 148 11.36 29.38 21.16
N GLU A 149 10.97 30.00 22.27
CA GLU A 149 10.78 29.28 23.51
C GLU A 149 9.55 28.38 23.41
N TYR A 150 9.69 27.11 23.80
CA TYR A 150 8.55 26.21 23.92
C TYR A 150 7.76 26.53 25.18
N ILE A 151 6.50 26.92 25.02
CA ILE A 151 5.56 27.14 26.11
C ILE A 151 4.63 25.93 26.20
N GLU A 152 4.55 25.31 27.38
CA GLU A 152 3.67 24.17 27.61
C GLU A 152 2.21 24.63 27.63
N ASP A 153 1.36 23.95 26.85
CA ASP A 153 -0.06 24.25 26.72
C ASP A 153 -0.96 23.15 27.27
N ASP A 154 -2.21 23.50 27.55
CA ASP A 154 -3.19 22.57 28.12
C ASP A 154 -3.48 21.35 27.21
N GLU A 155 -3.19 21.44 25.91
CA GLU A 155 -3.31 20.32 24.95
C GLU A 155 -2.30 19.19 25.26
N THR A 156 -1.16 19.51 25.88
CA THR A 156 -0.08 18.54 26.15
C THR A 156 0.37 18.44 27.60
N ARG A 157 -0.18 19.28 28.48
CA ARG A 157 0.14 19.38 29.91
C ARG A 157 -0.06 18.09 30.71
N ASN A 158 -1.03 17.26 30.33
CA ASN A 158 -1.33 15.99 31.01
C ASN A 158 -0.53 14.79 30.49
N ALA A 159 0.43 15.02 29.59
CA ALA A 159 1.32 13.98 29.10
C ALA A 159 2.24 13.54 30.26
N GLY A 160 1.85 12.46 30.96
CA GLY A 160 2.50 12.03 32.21
C GLY A 160 4.03 12.00 32.12
N VAL A 161 4.67 12.78 32.99
CA VAL A 161 6.12 12.76 33.18
C VAL A 161 6.45 11.59 34.12
N GLY A 162 7.04 10.52 33.57
CA GLY A 162 7.57 9.40 34.36
C GLY A 162 6.93 8.05 34.01
N GLY A 163 7.53 7.33 33.06
CA GLY A 163 7.19 5.94 32.77
C GLY A 163 8.08 5.32 31.68
N PRO A 164 7.96 4.01 31.38
CA PRO A 164 8.80 3.27 30.42
C PRO A 164 8.76 3.80 28.95
N VAL A 165 7.98 4.84 28.69
CA VAL A 165 7.69 5.46 27.39
C VAL A 165 8.87 6.29 26.84
N ASN A 166 9.93 6.53 27.62
CA ASN A 166 11.07 7.36 27.22
C ASN A 166 11.84 6.84 26.00
N ALA A 167 12.06 5.53 25.87
CA ALA A 167 12.85 4.99 24.75
C ALA A 167 12.13 5.13 23.39
N PHE A 168 10.83 4.86 23.35
CA PHE A 168 10.03 4.98 22.12
C PHE A 168 9.87 6.44 21.68
N ASN A 169 9.78 7.35 22.66
CA ASN A 169 9.70 8.78 22.45
C ASN A 169 11.02 9.38 21.94
N GLU A 170 12.16 8.95 22.47
CA GLU A 170 13.47 9.34 21.95
C GLU A 170 13.69 8.86 20.50
N THR A 171 13.27 7.64 20.17
CA THR A 171 13.29 7.15 18.78
C THR A 171 12.42 8.02 17.87
N TYR A 172 11.22 8.39 18.33
CA TYR A 172 10.32 9.27 17.56
C TYR A 172 10.89 10.69 17.41
N ARG A 173 11.45 11.26 18.48
CA ARG A 173 12.13 12.56 18.44
C ARG A 173 13.26 12.54 17.42
N ARG A 174 14.13 11.53 17.47
CA ARG A 174 15.24 11.36 16.52
C ARG A 174 14.79 11.32 15.07
N HIS A 175 13.66 10.67 14.80
CA HIS A 175 13.06 10.64 13.46
C HIS A 175 12.65 12.04 12.98
N MET A 176 12.05 12.82 13.89
CA MET A 176 11.48 14.12 13.56
C MET A 176 12.52 15.25 13.56
N LEU A 177 13.65 15.06 14.24
CA LEU A 177 14.75 16.04 14.34
C LEU A 177 15.15 16.60 12.98
N ASN A 178 15.24 15.77 11.93
CA ASN A 178 15.71 16.17 10.59
C ASN A 178 14.60 16.50 9.59
N GLN A 179 13.33 16.53 10.01
CA GLN A 179 12.21 16.84 9.11
C GLN A 179 12.05 18.36 8.92
N SER A 180 11.44 18.76 7.80
CA SER A 180 11.14 20.17 7.53
C SER A 180 10.05 20.71 8.46
N VAL A 181 9.98 22.03 8.63
CA VAL A 181 8.95 22.71 9.42
C VAL A 181 7.54 22.32 8.95
N GLU A 182 7.32 22.29 7.63
CA GLU A 182 6.04 21.92 7.02
C GLU A 182 5.68 20.46 7.31
N THR A 183 6.68 19.59 7.41
CA THR A 183 6.48 18.18 7.75
C THR A 183 6.13 18.01 9.23
N ILE A 184 6.80 18.76 10.12
CA ILE A 184 6.50 18.78 11.55
C ILE A 184 5.08 19.30 11.79
N GLN A 185 4.73 20.46 11.22
CA GLN A 185 3.40 21.05 11.33
C GLN A 185 2.29 20.11 10.82
N SER A 186 2.52 19.44 9.69
CA SER A 186 1.59 18.45 9.17
C SER A 186 1.51 17.17 9.99
N ARG A 187 2.59 16.82 10.70
CA ARG A 187 2.50 15.69 11.62
C ARG A 187 1.71 16.06 12.87
N MET A 188 1.88 17.28 13.37
CA MET A 188 1.13 17.80 14.52
C MET A 188 -0.37 17.82 14.23
N GLN A 189 -0.76 18.37 13.09
CA GLN A 189 -2.16 18.45 12.72
C GLN A 189 -2.77 17.06 12.49
N SER A 190 -2.02 16.09 11.97
CA SER A 190 -2.49 14.71 11.82
C SER A 190 -2.72 14.01 13.17
N PHE A 191 -2.00 14.41 14.22
CA PHE A 191 -2.26 13.95 15.58
C PHE A 191 -3.46 14.65 16.20
N ARG A 192 -3.63 15.95 15.98
CA ARG A 192 -4.84 16.68 16.39
C ARG A 192 -6.10 16.10 15.79
N ASP A 193 -6.08 15.76 14.50
CA ASP A 193 -7.20 15.10 13.83
C ASP A 193 -7.53 13.73 14.46
N GLN A 194 -6.51 12.97 14.87
CA GLN A 194 -6.70 11.68 15.55
C GLN A 194 -7.25 11.86 16.97
N LEU A 195 -6.72 12.81 17.74
CA LEU A 195 -7.21 13.14 19.08
C LEU A 195 -8.65 13.65 19.02
N SER A 196 -8.97 14.51 18.06
CA SER A 196 -10.33 14.99 17.81
C SER A 196 -11.29 13.83 17.50
N ALA A 197 -10.88 12.85 16.68
CA ALA A 197 -11.70 11.67 16.43
C ALA A 197 -11.95 10.82 17.69
N ILE A 198 -10.96 10.71 18.59
CA ILE A 198 -11.11 10.02 19.87
C ILE A 198 -12.09 10.79 20.78
N THR A 199 -11.97 12.11 20.85
CA THR A 199 -12.89 12.99 21.59
C THR A 199 -14.31 12.92 21.05
N ASN A 200 -14.49 12.99 19.73
CA ASN A 200 -15.78 12.85 19.07
C ASN A 200 -16.44 11.53 19.46
N ARG A 201 -15.67 10.43 19.49
CA ARG A 201 -16.16 9.12 19.92
C ARG A 201 -16.57 9.10 21.39
N ARG A 202 -15.80 9.70 22.30
CA ARG A 202 -16.15 9.81 23.72
C ARG A 202 -17.45 10.61 23.92
N ASN A 203 -17.62 11.68 23.15
CA ASN A 203 -18.78 12.56 23.22
C ASN A 203 -19.95 12.11 22.34
N ASN A 204 -19.82 10.96 21.67
CA ASN A 204 -20.80 10.42 20.73
C ASN A 204 -21.19 11.39 19.59
N GLN A 205 -20.23 12.20 19.13
CA GLN A 205 -20.38 13.20 18.07
C GLN A 205 -19.94 12.62 16.72
N ASN A 206 -20.79 12.73 15.70
CA ASN A 206 -20.50 12.25 14.36
C ASN A 206 -19.41 13.06 13.65
N LEU A 207 -18.91 12.53 12.54
CA LEU A 207 -17.93 13.18 11.67
C LEU A 207 -18.28 14.67 11.40
N PRO A 208 -17.32 15.59 11.57
CA PRO A 208 -17.51 16.99 11.18
C PRO A 208 -17.38 17.20 9.65
N TYR A 209 -17.25 16.12 8.87
CA TYR A 209 -17.03 16.15 7.43
C TYR A 209 -17.76 15.00 6.73
N THR A 210 -17.99 15.16 5.43
CA THR A 210 -18.56 14.10 4.59
C THR A 210 -17.45 13.19 4.08
N ALA A 211 -17.55 11.89 4.35
CA ALA A 211 -16.61 10.89 3.85
C ALA A 211 -17.08 10.26 2.53
N SER A 212 -16.16 10.10 1.58
CA SER A 212 -16.38 9.39 0.31
C SER A 212 -15.24 8.44 0.00
N ILE A 213 -15.51 7.37 -0.75
CA ILE A 213 -14.45 6.55 -1.35
C ILE A 213 -14.00 7.26 -2.61
N GLN A 214 -12.74 7.64 -2.65
CA GLN A 214 -12.09 8.17 -3.85
C GLN A 214 -11.33 7.07 -4.57
N PHE A 215 -11.74 6.82 -5.81
CA PHE A 215 -10.95 6.09 -6.79
C PHE A 215 -10.11 7.08 -7.60
N THR A 216 -8.82 6.80 -7.77
CA THR A 216 -7.91 7.61 -8.57
C THR A 216 -7.11 6.74 -9.51
N ARG A 217 -7.21 7.03 -10.80
CA ARG A 217 -6.36 6.44 -11.83
C ARG A 217 -5.35 7.50 -12.27
N ARG A 218 -4.07 7.25 -12.10
CA ARG A 218 -2.99 8.08 -12.69
C ARG A 218 -2.39 7.33 -13.85
N SER A 219 -2.16 8.01 -14.97
CA SER A 219 -1.52 7.47 -16.16
C SER A 219 -0.73 8.57 -16.87
N PRO A 220 0.14 8.25 -17.84
CA PRO A 220 0.82 9.27 -18.64
C PRO A 220 -0.15 10.21 -19.38
N LYS A 221 -1.39 9.78 -19.62
CA LYS A 221 -2.44 10.59 -20.25
C LYS A 221 -3.15 11.55 -19.28
N GLY A 222 -2.83 11.50 -17.98
CA GLY A 222 -3.44 12.33 -16.95
C GLY A 222 -4.04 11.55 -15.79
N ILE A 223 -4.71 12.29 -14.92
CA ILE A 223 -5.31 11.81 -13.68
C ILE A 223 -6.83 11.83 -13.82
N THR A 224 -7.48 10.72 -13.47
CA THR A 224 -8.93 10.64 -13.35
C THR A 224 -9.30 10.35 -11.91
N ILE A 225 -10.23 11.12 -11.37
CA ILE A 225 -10.74 10.97 -10.00
C ILE A 225 -12.25 10.70 -10.07
N GLN A 226 -12.70 9.71 -9.33
CA GLN A 226 -14.12 9.42 -9.10
C GLN A 226 -14.35 9.28 -7.60
N ARG A 227 -15.48 9.79 -7.11
CA ARG A 227 -15.85 9.73 -5.70
C ARG A 227 -17.25 9.14 -5.58
N VAL A 228 -17.43 8.25 -4.60
CA VAL A 228 -18.73 7.65 -4.27
C VAL A 228 -18.92 7.71 -2.76
N ALA A 229 -20.18 7.69 -2.31
CA ALA A 229 -20.49 7.69 -0.88
C ALA A 229 -19.75 6.58 -0.12
N TYR A 230 -19.23 6.88 1.07
CA TYR A 230 -18.51 5.92 1.92
C TYR A 230 -19.48 4.92 2.58
N LYS A 231 -19.95 3.95 1.78
CA LYS A 231 -20.91 2.90 2.19
C LYS A 231 -20.29 1.50 2.25
N LYS A 232 -19.01 1.39 1.89
CA LYS A 232 -18.23 0.14 1.87
C LYS A 232 -16.85 0.43 2.39
N TYR A 233 -16.19 -0.59 2.91
CA TYR A 233 -14.82 -0.45 3.35
C TYR A 233 -13.83 -0.44 2.17
N LEU A 234 -12.65 0.13 2.38
CA LEU A 234 -11.64 0.27 1.33
C LEU A 234 -11.20 -1.09 0.77
N TYR A 235 -11.17 -2.14 1.58
CA TYR A 235 -10.81 -3.48 1.10
C TYR A 235 -11.84 -4.06 0.11
N GLU A 236 -13.13 -3.78 0.32
CA GLU A 236 -14.20 -4.16 -0.60
C GLU A 236 -14.11 -3.35 -1.89
N ALA A 237 -13.88 -2.04 -1.78
CA ALA A 237 -13.70 -1.17 -2.94
C ALA A 237 -12.45 -1.56 -3.75
N LYS A 238 -11.33 -1.90 -3.11
CA LYS A 238 -10.13 -2.43 -3.77
C LYS A 238 -10.43 -3.75 -4.49
N LYS A 239 -11.18 -4.67 -3.86
CA LYS A 239 -11.61 -5.91 -4.50
C LYS A 239 -12.53 -5.63 -5.70
N ALA A 240 -13.43 -4.66 -5.61
CA ALA A 240 -14.28 -4.26 -6.72
C ALA A 240 -13.45 -3.70 -7.90
N VAL A 241 -12.43 -2.89 -7.64
CA VAL A 241 -11.49 -2.43 -8.67
C VAL A 241 -10.78 -3.61 -9.31
N HIS A 242 -10.18 -4.50 -8.53
CA HIS A 242 -9.49 -5.69 -9.08
C HIS A 242 -10.44 -6.62 -9.84
N THR A 243 -11.71 -6.70 -9.42
CA THR A 243 -12.76 -7.43 -10.15
C THR A 243 -13.00 -6.82 -11.54
N LYS A 244 -12.99 -5.48 -11.66
CA LYS A 244 -13.11 -4.81 -12.97
C LYS A 244 -11.86 -4.95 -13.84
N LEU A 245 -10.68 -5.07 -13.25
CA LEU A 245 -9.43 -5.26 -14.01
C LEU A 245 -9.24 -6.70 -14.45
N PHE A 246 -9.42 -7.67 -13.55
CA PHE A 246 -8.98 -9.06 -13.73
C PHE A 246 -10.12 -10.09 -13.76
N GLY A 247 -11.34 -9.71 -13.38
CA GLY A 247 -12.48 -10.62 -13.32
C GLY A 247 -12.93 -11.11 -14.71
N ASN A 248 -13.56 -12.27 -14.74
CA ASN A 248 -14.12 -12.91 -15.96
C ASN A 248 -13.10 -13.19 -17.08
N ARG A 249 -11.82 -13.32 -16.72
CA ARG A 249 -10.72 -13.62 -17.66
C ARG A 249 -10.16 -15.05 -17.53
N GLY A 250 -10.57 -15.84 -16.54
CA GLY A 250 -10.07 -17.21 -16.33
C GLY A 250 -8.53 -17.28 -16.29
N SER A 251 -7.94 -18.18 -17.08
CA SER A 251 -6.48 -18.36 -17.23
C SER A 251 -5.83 -17.48 -18.30
N ASN A 252 -6.52 -16.42 -18.75
CA ASN A 252 -6.11 -15.60 -19.88
C ASN A 252 -5.38 -14.31 -19.46
N ILE A 253 -4.75 -14.30 -18.29
CA ILE A 253 -3.90 -13.17 -17.86
C ILE A 253 -2.44 -13.62 -17.85
N LEU A 254 -1.67 -13.07 -18.79
CA LEU A 254 -0.24 -13.29 -18.93
C LEU A 254 0.48 -12.08 -18.34
N VAL A 255 1.33 -12.30 -17.36
CA VAL A 255 2.08 -11.24 -16.66
C VAL A 255 3.56 -11.52 -16.82
N LYS A 256 4.29 -10.61 -17.47
CA LYS A 256 5.73 -10.76 -17.62
C LYS A 256 6.46 -10.47 -16.31
N ASN A 257 6.16 -9.36 -15.65
CA ASN A 257 6.76 -8.99 -14.36
C ASN A 257 5.66 -8.70 -13.33
N LEU A 258 5.52 -9.58 -12.34
CA LEU A 258 4.65 -9.39 -11.18
C LEU A 258 5.49 -8.97 -9.99
N GLN A 259 5.18 -7.83 -9.39
CA GLN A 259 5.79 -7.37 -8.15
C GLN A 259 4.74 -7.31 -7.04
N ILE A 260 5.02 -7.94 -5.91
CA ILE A 260 4.19 -7.89 -4.70
C ILE A 260 4.96 -7.10 -3.64
N GLY A 261 4.52 -5.88 -3.38
CA GLY A 261 5.14 -4.95 -2.45
C GLY A 261 4.81 -5.24 -0.98
N PHE A 262 5.58 -4.59 -0.09
CA PHE A 262 5.48 -4.75 1.35
C PHE A 262 4.13 -4.32 1.94
N GLY A 263 3.74 -4.97 3.05
CA GLY A 263 2.63 -4.53 3.89
C GLY A 263 1.24 -4.85 3.33
N ILE A 264 1.14 -5.82 2.42
CA ILE A 264 -0.12 -6.37 1.91
C ILE A 264 -0.44 -7.66 2.67
N PRO A 265 -1.36 -7.64 3.65
CA PRO A 265 -1.73 -8.86 4.36
C PRO A 265 -2.53 -9.81 3.48
N ILE A 266 -3.42 -9.29 2.63
CA ILE A 266 -4.32 -10.06 1.79
C ILE A 266 -4.36 -9.42 0.40
N LEU A 267 -3.96 -10.16 -0.63
CA LEU A 267 -4.12 -9.75 -2.03
C LEU A 267 -5.56 -10.01 -2.46
N ARG A 268 -6.25 -8.94 -2.85
CA ARG A 268 -7.66 -9.00 -3.20
C ARG A 268 -7.84 -9.41 -4.64
N PHE A 269 -8.34 -10.60 -4.94
CA PHE A 269 -8.62 -11.01 -6.31
C PHE A 269 -10.07 -11.43 -6.48
N PRO A 270 -10.66 -11.28 -7.68
CA PRO A 270 -11.91 -11.94 -7.99
C PRO A 270 -11.71 -13.46 -7.99
N ALA A 271 -12.76 -14.19 -7.62
CA ALA A 271 -12.74 -15.66 -7.64
C ALA A 271 -12.40 -16.19 -9.04
N GLY A 272 -11.61 -17.26 -9.11
CA GLY A 272 -11.20 -17.89 -10.36
C GLY A 272 -10.12 -17.13 -11.15
N THR A 273 -9.48 -16.10 -10.57
CA THR A 273 -8.35 -15.43 -11.21
C THR A 273 -7.14 -16.35 -11.28
N ILE A 274 -6.59 -16.54 -12.48
CA ILE A 274 -5.36 -17.28 -12.69
C ILE A 274 -4.38 -16.38 -13.46
N LEU A 275 -3.21 -16.14 -12.88
CA LEU A 275 -2.13 -15.38 -13.49
C LEU A 275 -1.04 -16.33 -13.99
N LYS A 276 -0.67 -16.22 -15.27
CA LYS A 276 0.51 -16.89 -15.83
C LYS A 276 1.68 -15.91 -15.77
N ILE A 277 2.60 -16.14 -14.83
CA ILE A 277 3.66 -15.20 -14.48
C ILE A 277 5.00 -15.69 -15.02
N GLU A 278 5.74 -14.83 -15.72
CA GLU A 278 7.11 -15.15 -16.14
C GLU A 278 8.13 -14.78 -15.07
N ASN A 279 8.03 -13.55 -14.54
CA ASN A 279 8.89 -13.05 -13.49
C ASN A 279 8.07 -12.63 -12.26
N LEU A 280 8.33 -13.24 -11.11
CA LEU A 280 7.67 -12.94 -9.84
C LEU A 280 8.67 -12.34 -8.88
N GLU A 281 8.45 -11.09 -8.46
CA GLU A 281 9.22 -10.37 -7.45
C GLU A 281 8.37 -10.16 -6.18
N ILE A 282 8.91 -10.51 -5.02
CA ILE A 282 8.21 -10.34 -3.73
C ILE A 282 9.09 -9.54 -2.78
N ALA A 283 8.64 -8.34 -2.41
CA ALA A 283 9.30 -7.52 -1.39
C ALA A 283 8.81 -7.95 0.00
N LEU A 284 9.67 -8.72 0.69
CA LEU A 284 9.54 -9.33 2.03
C LEU A 284 8.13 -9.43 2.64
N TRP A 285 7.64 -10.67 2.65
CA TRP A 285 6.58 -11.13 3.53
C TRP A 285 7.02 -11.10 5.00
N LYS A 286 6.10 -10.81 5.91
CA LYS A 286 6.28 -11.09 7.36
C LYS A 286 6.27 -12.60 7.57
N SER A 287 7.33 -13.31 7.20
CA SER A 287 7.50 -14.67 7.69
C SER A 287 7.96 -14.61 9.14
N LEU A 288 7.37 -15.38 10.04
CA LEU A 288 7.84 -15.54 11.42
C LEU A 288 9.29 -16.07 11.46
N THR A 289 9.73 -16.81 10.43
CA THR A 289 11.14 -17.21 10.24
C THR A 289 12.08 -16.09 9.80
N PHE A 290 11.55 -14.94 9.38
CA PHE A 290 12.30 -13.77 8.93
C PHE A 290 12.00 -12.54 9.80
N GLU A 291 11.62 -12.74 11.07
CA GLU A 291 11.63 -11.67 12.06
C GLU A 291 13.07 -11.14 12.22
N GLY A 292 13.40 -10.14 11.42
CA GLY A 292 14.60 -9.33 11.60
C GLY A 292 15.77 -9.71 10.72
N ILE A 293 15.66 -9.48 9.41
CA ILE A 293 16.84 -9.06 8.66
C ILE A 293 17.13 -7.60 9.03
N LYS A 294 17.72 -7.42 10.21
CA LYS A 294 18.13 -6.11 10.73
C LYS A 294 19.54 -5.73 10.28
N ASN A 295 20.35 -6.73 9.97
CA ASN A 295 21.75 -6.61 9.56
C ASN A 295 21.93 -7.20 8.15
N GLU A 296 22.81 -6.57 7.35
CA GLU A 296 23.24 -7.08 6.05
C GLU A 296 23.83 -8.50 6.18
N GLU A 297 24.56 -8.75 7.27
CA GLU A 297 25.23 -10.02 7.53
C GLU A 297 24.27 -11.21 7.55
N THR A 298 23.06 -11.03 8.09
CA THR A 298 22.04 -12.08 8.11
C THR A 298 21.54 -12.43 6.71
N VAL A 299 21.48 -11.43 5.80
CA VAL A 299 21.14 -11.71 4.40
C VAL A 299 22.29 -12.37 3.68
N LYS A 300 23.52 -11.91 3.92
CA LYS A 300 24.73 -12.53 3.37
C LYS A 300 24.79 -14.01 3.76
N GLN A 301 24.56 -14.34 5.02
CA GLN A 301 24.46 -15.72 5.52
C GLN A 301 23.33 -16.53 4.85
N CYS A 302 22.15 -15.92 4.62
CA CYS A 302 21.09 -16.56 3.87
C CYS A 302 21.53 -16.87 2.43
N LEU A 303 22.18 -15.92 1.76
CA LEU A 303 22.72 -16.13 0.42
C LEU A 303 23.84 -17.18 0.43
N ASP A 304 24.74 -17.19 1.42
CA ASP A 304 25.78 -18.19 1.57
C ASP A 304 25.19 -19.59 1.73
N THR A 305 24.14 -19.73 2.53
CA THR A 305 23.40 -20.99 2.67
C THR A 305 22.78 -21.42 1.34
N LEU A 306 22.24 -20.47 0.57
CA LEU A 306 21.71 -20.76 -0.77
C LEU A 306 22.82 -21.11 -1.77
N ARG A 307 24.02 -20.51 -1.66
CA ARG A 307 25.19 -20.82 -2.51
C ARG A 307 25.67 -22.25 -2.35
N GLN A 308 25.44 -22.87 -1.19
CA GLN A 308 25.83 -24.25 -0.93
C GLN A 308 24.89 -25.29 -1.55
N ARG A 309 23.78 -24.87 -2.15
CA ARG A 309 22.81 -25.78 -2.75
C ARG A 309 23.27 -26.28 -4.12
N GLN A 310 22.95 -27.54 -4.44
CA GLN A 310 23.36 -28.16 -5.70
C GLN A 310 22.69 -27.53 -6.93
N GLU A 311 21.57 -26.87 -6.72
CA GLU A 311 20.78 -26.21 -7.75
C GLU A 311 21.40 -24.87 -8.20
N VAL A 312 22.47 -24.38 -7.56
CA VAL A 312 23.08 -23.09 -7.91
C VAL A 312 23.68 -23.14 -9.31
N GLN A 313 23.33 -22.15 -10.14
CA GLN A 313 23.86 -21.98 -11.50
C GLN A 313 24.73 -20.74 -11.63
N GLY A 314 24.61 -19.80 -10.70
CA GLY A 314 25.40 -18.58 -10.68
C GLY A 314 25.21 -17.82 -9.37
N SER A 315 26.25 -17.11 -8.93
CA SER A 315 26.18 -16.30 -7.72
C SER A 315 27.11 -15.08 -7.84
N SER A 316 26.70 -13.98 -7.21
CA SER A 316 27.52 -12.80 -6.93
C SER A 316 27.40 -12.45 -5.44
N GLU A 317 28.11 -11.42 -4.96
CA GLU A 317 28.03 -11.00 -3.54
C GLU A 317 26.59 -10.76 -3.07
N LYS A 318 25.75 -10.16 -3.92
CA LYS A 318 24.37 -9.76 -3.57
C LYS A 318 23.27 -10.61 -4.20
N GLN A 319 23.61 -11.66 -4.92
CA GLN A 319 22.64 -12.49 -5.63
C GLN A 319 23.06 -13.95 -5.72
N VAL A 320 22.09 -14.86 -5.67
CA VAL A 320 22.24 -16.29 -5.97
C VAL A 320 21.16 -16.70 -6.96
N GLN A 321 21.52 -17.48 -7.96
CA GLN A 321 20.62 -18.03 -8.97
C GLN A 321 20.55 -19.54 -8.81
N LEU A 322 19.37 -20.07 -8.52
CA LEU A 322 19.09 -21.48 -8.28
C LEU A 322 18.22 -22.02 -9.43
N ARG A 323 18.52 -23.21 -9.93
CA ARG A 323 17.70 -23.91 -10.93
C ARG A 323 16.50 -24.53 -10.24
N ILE A 324 15.29 -24.15 -10.65
CA ILE A 324 14.05 -24.77 -10.16
C ILE A 324 13.73 -26.00 -11.01
N ASN A 325 13.84 -25.86 -12.35
CA ASN A 325 13.69 -26.95 -13.31
C ASN A 325 14.38 -26.58 -14.64
N ALA A 326 14.19 -27.38 -15.69
CA ALA A 326 14.82 -27.18 -17.00
C ALA A 326 14.52 -25.82 -17.64
N SER A 327 13.46 -25.12 -17.25
CA SER A 327 13.03 -23.87 -17.88
C SER A 327 12.91 -22.69 -16.91
N LEU A 328 13.13 -22.90 -15.61
CA LEU A 328 12.93 -21.88 -14.57
C LEU A 328 14.12 -21.80 -13.61
N MET A 329 14.49 -20.56 -13.31
CA MET A 329 15.53 -20.16 -12.38
C MET A 329 14.94 -19.27 -11.27
N LEU A 330 15.36 -19.45 -10.03
CA LEU A 330 15.07 -18.58 -8.91
C LEU A 330 16.30 -17.71 -8.64
N ASN A 331 16.16 -16.41 -8.89
CA ASN A 331 17.16 -15.41 -8.52
C ASN A 331 16.78 -14.84 -7.16
N VAL A 332 17.60 -15.09 -6.15
CA VAL A 332 17.48 -14.49 -4.82
C VAL A 332 18.52 -13.39 -4.71
N SER A 333 18.11 -12.14 -4.55
CA SER A 333 19.01 -11.01 -4.31
C SER A 333 18.58 -10.24 -3.08
N TYR A 334 19.39 -9.25 -2.68
CA TYR A 334 18.99 -8.35 -1.61
C TYR A 334 19.37 -6.89 -1.87
N GLU A 335 18.56 -5.98 -1.35
CA GLU A 335 18.72 -4.53 -1.50
C GLU A 335 18.41 -3.81 -0.18
N MET A 336 19.01 -2.64 0.03
CA MET A 336 18.72 -1.83 1.21
C MET A 336 17.40 -1.08 1.02
N ILE A 337 16.63 -0.91 2.09
CA ILE A 337 15.37 -0.16 2.02
C ILE A 337 15.67 1.35 1.97
N GLU A 338 15.60 1.95 0.79
CA GLU A 338 15.55 3.41 0.65
C GLU A 338 14.09 3.89 0.65
N GLN A 339 13.60 4.42 1.78
CA GLN A 339 12.34 5.17 1.80
C GLN A 339 12.58 6.64 2.18
N PRO A 340 12.36 7.59 1.26
CA PRO A 340 12.31 9.00 1.61
C PRO A 340 11.02 9.27 2.40
N GLY A 341 11.14 9.56 3.69
CA GLY A 341 10.06 10.16 4.48
C GLY A 341 9.15 9.23 5.28
N ARG A 342 9.52 7.96 5.52
CA ARG A 342 8.93 7.11 6.57
C ARG A 342 10.04 6.24 7.19
N LEU A 343 10.32 6.37 8.49
CA LEU A 343 11.18 5.41 9.16
C LEU A 343 10.40 4.18 9.58
N LEU A 344 11.03 3.06 9.27
CA LEU A 344 10.91 1.77 9.90
C LEU A 344 10.92 1.96 11.44
N ARG A 345 9.96 1.37 12.16
CA ARG A 345 10.15 1.12 13.60
C ARG A 345 11.44 0.28 13.76
N ASP A 346 12.15 0.35 14.90
CA ASP A 346 13.35 -0.48 15.18
C ASP A 346 13.09 -2.01 15.13
N ASP A 347 11.83 -2.41 15.01
CA ASP A 347 11.37 -3.78 14.78
C ASP A 347 11.22 -4.16 13.29
N GLN A 348 11.43 -3.24 12.33
CA GLN A 348 11.27 -3.50 10.90
C GLN A 348 12.61 -3.76 10.19
N SER A 349 12.60 -4.72 9.27
CA SER A 349 13.76 -5.13 8.48
C SER A 349 14.37 -3.94 7.72
N LYS A 350 15.70 -3.84 7.65
CA LYS A 350 16.44 -2.76 6.94
C LYS A 350 16.86 -3.14 5.51
N TRP A 351 16.69 -4.42 5.18
CA TRP A 351 17.08 -5.00 3.90
C TRP A 351 15.90 -5.78 3.33
N TRP A 352 15.72 -5.71 2.01
CA TRP A 352 14.82 -6.55 1.24
C TRP A 352 15.57 -7.78 0.74
N LEU A 353 14.99 -8.96 0.96
CA LEU A 353 15.30 -10.13 0.16
C LEU A 353 14.30 -10.15 -1.01
N ILE A 354 14.84 -10.17 -2.22
CA ILE A 354 14.08 -10.15 -3.47
C ILE A 354 14.17 -11.55 -4.07
N LEU A 355 13.03 -12.23 -4.15
CA LEU A 355 12.92 -13.51 -4.85
C LEU A 355 12.35 -13.23 -6.23
N LYS A 356 13.10 -13.54 -7.27
CA LYS A 356 12.73 -13.38 -8.68
C LYS A 356 12.79 -14.72 -9.40
N VAL A 357 11.64 -15.32 -9.70
CA VAL A 357 11.60 -16.44 -10.66
C VAL A 357 11.82 -15.87 -12.05
N VAL A 358 12.66 -16.48 -12.88
CA VAL A 358 12.90 -16.10 -14.29
C VAL A 358 12.93 -17.36 -15.16
N ARG A 359 12.66 -17.24 -16.46
CA ARG A 359 12.91 -18.34 -17.39
C ARG A 359 14.41 -18.53 -17.58
N GLY A 360 14.88 -19.77 -17.52
CA GLY A 360 16.23 -20.14 -17.94
C GLY A 360 16.41 -19.83 -19.43
N ARG A 361 17.59 -19.35 -19.83
CA ARG A 361 17.93 -19.32 -21.27
C ARG A 361 17.94 -20.76 -21.74
N SER A 362 17.07 -21.09 -22.69
CA SER A 362 17.24 -22.30 -23.48
C SER A 362 18.54 -22.10 -24.26
N ASP A 363 19.51 -23.00 -24.08
CA ASP A 363 20.66 -23.10 -24.99
C ASP A 363 20.19 -23.40 -26.42
#